data_AF-A0A1F7PG81-F1
#
_entry.id   AF-A0A1F7PG81-F1
#
_cell.length_a   1.000
_cell.length_b   1.000
_cell.length_c   1.000
_cell.angle_alpha   90.00
_cell.angle_beta   90.00
_cell.angle_gamma   90.00
#
_symmetry.space_group_name_H-M   'P 1'
#
loop_
_entity.id
_entity.type
_entity.pdbx_description
1 polymer ?
#
loop_
_entity_poly.entity_id
_entity_poly.type
_entity_poly.pdbx_seq_one_letter_code
_entity_poly.pdbx_strand_id
1 'polypeptide(L)'
;MQEKDPWKSIPEESRLDFKVVGEPLASLAEATVNKIDREWPPALQEVRGAQPLFMMLTKVAITSYETLKYFCAEKPDDPNRRIYFSSSAGPLLRSLADEIYAVVYIVEDIPARVASYYRGGWRESIEEDRRLRERYGEAPDWRDWLERNRERLGSMQAELKITEAELAKPALVEYWPTPAQMKGSDETNAFFRYLDAWFYRQFSQQSHLSYPGLAARGANFLRKPDDPVKEGIWLKARSDAVGHGVILLLAYLTEINSYFEFGLRDRCAYLWGLLGEYFGVAAELHEARYAALLRKDRS
;
A
#
# COMPACT_ATOMS: atom_id res chain seq x y z
N MET A 1 -38.52 -9.93 -3.68
CA MET A 1 -37.45 -10.37 -4.61
C MET A 1 -36.40 -11.08 -3.77
N GLN A 2 -36.12 -12.37 -4.00
CA GLN A 2 -35.05 -13.05 -3.27
C GLN A 2 -33.71 -12.49 -3.73
N GLU A 3 -32.89 -12.04 -2.78
CA GLU A 3 -31.52 -11.60 -3.03
C GLU A 3 -30.70 -12.79 -3.52
N LYS A 4 -29.94 -12.61 -4.61
CA LYS A 4 -29.08 -13.68 -5.15
C LYS A 4 -27.80 -13.76 -4.32
N ASP A 5 -27.37 -14.97 -3.99
CA ASP A 5 -26.09 -15.23 -3.33
C ASP A 5 -24.94 -14.82 -4.27
N PRO A 6 -24.11 -13.82 -3.90
CA PRO A 6 -23.09 -13.27 -4.77
C PRO A 6 -21.89 -14.20 -4.99
N TRP A 7 -21.68 -15.19 -4.11
CA TRP A 7 -20.64 -16.19 -4.28
C TRP A 7 -21.11 -17.29 -5.24
N LYS A 8 -22.34 -17.75 -5.07
CA LYS A 8 -22.93 -18.78 -5.95
C LYS A 8 -23.18 -18.29 -7.38
N SER A 9 -23.25 -16.98 -7.60
CA SER A 9 -23.35 -16.42 -8.95
C SER A 9 -22.06 -16.51 -9.78
N ILE A 10 -20.91 -16.83 -9.15
CA ILE A 10 -19.64 -17.02 -9.86
C ILE A 10 -19.43 -18.52 -10.11
N PRO A 11 -19.36 -18.97 -11.38
CA PRO A 11 -19.08 -20.36 -11.73
C PRO A 11 -17.76 -20.84 -11.14
N GLU A 12 -17.67 -22.12 -10.79
CA GLU A 12 -16.49 -22.67 -10.10
C GLU A 12 -15.24 -22.63 -10.99
N GLU A 13 -15.41 -22.90 -12.28
CA GLU A 13 -14.38 -22.81 -13.32
C GLU A 13 -13.87 -21.38 -13.55
N SER A 14 -14.62 -20.36 -13.10
CA SER A 14 -14.22 -18.95 -13.16
C SER A 14 -13.55 -18.48 -11.87
N ARG A 15 -13.35 -19.36 -10.88
CA ARG A 15 -12.67 -19.04 -9.62
C ARG A 15 -11.19 -19.35 -9.76
N LEU A 16 -10.35 -18.35 -9.51
CA LEU A 16 -8.90 -18.52 -9.53
C LEU A 16 -8.45 -19.45 -8.40
N ASP A 17 -7.72 -20.53 -8.74
CA ASP A 17 -6.95 -21.27 -7.74
C ASP A 17 -5.77 -20.39 -7.30
N PHE A 18 -5.83 -19.95 -6.04
CA PHE A 18 -4.82 -19.07 -5.46
C PHE A 18 -3.41 -19.63 -5.57
N LYS A 19 -3.20 -20.95 -5.63
CA LYS A 19 -1.86 -21.54 -5.77
C LYS A 19 -1.15 -21.09 -7.05
N VAL A 20 -1.90 -20.86 -8.13
CA VAL A 20 -1.35 -20.48 -9.44
C VAL A 20 -0.73 -19.07 -9.40
N VAL A 21 -1.19 -18.21 -8.48
CA VAL A 21 -0.70 -16.84 -8.31
C VAL A 21 0.15 -16.64 -7.04
N GLY A 22 -0.19 -17.32 -5.95
CA GLY A 22 0.33 -17.05 -4.61
C GLY A 22 1.83 -17.29 -4.49
N GLU A 23 2.32 -18.44 -4.93
CA GLU A 23 3.76 -18.76 -4.88
C GLU A 23 4.57 -17.90 -5.87
N PRO A 24 4.16 -17.75 -7.15
CA PRO A 24 4.83 -16.84 -8.07
C PRO A 24 4.93 -15.38 -7.57
N LEU A 25 3.85 -14.85 -6.98
CA LEU A 25 3.82 -13.49 -6.43
C LEU A 25 4.72 -13.36 -5.19
N ALA A 26 4.69 -14.33 -4.28
CA ALA A 26 5.57 -14.34 -3.09
C ALA A 26 7.05 -14.38 -3.50
N SER A 27 7.38 -15.25 -4.46
CA SER A 27 8.74 -15.33 -4.99
C SER A 27 9.16 -14.05 -5.71
N LEU A 28 8.23 -13.33 -6.37
CA LEU A 28 8.52 -12.05 -7.02
C LEU A 28 8.81 -10.98 -5.96
N ALA A 29 8.01 -10.92 -4.91
CA ALA A 29 8.18 -10.02 -3.80
C ALA A 29 9.53 -10.22 -3.09
N GLU A 30 9.89 -11.47 -2.79
CA GLU A 30 11.18 -11.82 -2.20
C GLU A 30 12.35 -11.42 -3.11
N ALA A 31 12.27 -11.74 -4.41
CA ALA A 31 13.29 -11.35 -5.37
C ALA A 31 13.45 -9.83 -5.45
N THR A 32 12.34 -9.08 -5.42
CA THR A 32 12.35 -7.62 -5.44
C THR A 32 13.07 -7.04 -4.21
N VAL A 33 12.79 -7.56 -3.01
CA VAL A 33 13.48 -7.15 -1.78
C VAL A 33 14.99 -7.44 -1.88
N ASN A 34 15.37 -8.64 -2.32
CA ASN A 34 16.77 -9.02 -2.49
C ASN A 34 17.49 -8.11 -3.49
N LYS A 35 16.81 -7.70 -4.57
CA LYS A 35 17.33 -6.78 -5.59
C LYS A 35 17.53 -5.36 -5.03
N ILE A 36 16.56 -4.82 -4.29
CA ILE A 36 16.73 -3.51 -3.62
C ILE A 36 17.95 -3.54 -2.68
N ASP A 37 18.13 -4.64 -1.94
CA ASP A 37 19.23 -4.79 -0.97
C ASP A 37 20.59 -4.88 -1.66
N ARG A 38 20.72 -5.73 -2.69
CA ARG A 38 22.01 -6.14 -3.24
C ARG A 38 22.40 -5.46 -4.54
N GLU A 39 21.42 -4.96 -5.29
CA GLU A 39 21.57 -4.45 -6.65
C GLU A 39 21.03 -3.02 -6.76
N TRP A 40 21.20 -2.22 -5.69
CA TRP A 40 20.79 -0.82 -5.69
C TRP A 40 21.47 -0.03 -6.82
N PRO A 41 20.73 0.73 -7.65
CA PRO A 41 21.29 1.41 -8.80
C PRO A 41 22.47 2.33 -8.43
N PRO A 42 23.63 2.22 -9.10
CA PRO A 42 24.79 3.06 -8.80
C PRO A 42 24.49 4.57 -8.84
N ALA A 43 23.64 5.00 -9.79
CA ALA A 43 23.23 6.39 -9.93
C ALA A 43 22.46 6.95 -8.71
N LEU A 44 21.92 6.09 -7.85
CA LEU A 44 21.14 6.47 -6.68
C LEU A 44 21.88 6.23 -5.36
N GLN A 45 23.16 5.81 -5.39
CA GLN A 45 23.94 5.56 -4.17
C GLN A 45 24.16 6.84 -3.35
N GLU A 46 24.31 7.98 -4.01
CA GLU A 46 24.50 9.28 -3.36
C GLU A 46 23.19 9.89 -2.83
N VAL A 47 22.02 9.34 -3.20
CA VAL A 47 20.74 9.81 -2.68
C VAL A 47 20.50 9.21 -1.30
N ARG A 48 21.01 9.91 -0.28
CA ARG A 48 20.92 9.50 1.12
C ARG A 48 19.48 9.13 1.52
N GLY A 49 19.33 7.93 2.09
CA GLY A 49 18.05 7.42 2.58
C GLY A 49 17.15 6.80 1.51
N ALA A 50 17.48 6.90 0.21
CA ALA A 50 16.63 6.35 -0.85
C ALA A 50 16.50 4.82 -0.74
N GLN A 51 17.61 4.08 -0.69
CA GLN A 51 17.57 2.61 -0.59
C GLN A 51 16.80 2.14 0.67
N PRO A 52 17.10 2.64 1.89
CA PRO A 52 16.30 2.31 3.07
C PRO A 52 14.81 2.65 2.92
N LEU A 53 14.45 3.78 2.31
CA LEU A 53 13.05 4.15 2.09
C LEU A 53 12.35 3.12 1.21
N PHE A 54 12.88 2.81 0.02
CA PHE A 54 12.28 1.81 -0.87
C PHE A 54 12.24 0.41 -0.24
N MET A 55 13.25 0.05 0.54
CA MET A 55 13.25 -1.18 1.33
C MET A 55 12.11 -1.22 2.35
N MET A 56 11.90 -0.12 3.09
CA MET A 56 10.81 -0.01 4.07
C MET A 56 9.45 -0.09 3.39
N LEU A 57 9.20 0.72 2.34
CA LEU A 57 7.95 0.72 1.59
C LEU A 57 7.64 -0.68 1.05
N THR A 58 8.65 -1.37 0.50
CA THR A 58 8.47 -2.72 -0.07
C THR A 58 8.12 -3.73 1.00
N LYS A 59 8.81 -3.71 2.15
CA LYS A 59 8.53 -4.61 3.26
C LYS A 59 7.16 -4.34 3.89
N VAL A 60 6.75 -3.08 4.00
CA VAL A 60 5.41 -2.70 4.48
C VAL A 60 4.34 -3.19 3.52
N ALA A 61 4.49 -2.98 2.21
CA ALA A 61 3.55 -3.49 1.20
C ALA A 61 3.41 -5.02 1.28
N ILE A 62 4.53 -5.75 1.35
CA ILE A 62 4.52 -7.21 1.48
C ILE A 62 3.83 -7.63 2.79
N THR A 63 4.16 -7.00 3.91
CA THR A 63 3.59 -7.37 5.22
C THR A 63 2.08 -7.09 5.28
N SER A 64 1.62 -5.98 4.69
CA SER A 64 0.19 -5.67 4.55
C SER A 64 -0.54 -6.73 3.74
N TYR A 65 0.06 -7.18 2.63
CA TYR A 65 -0.49 -8.28 1.83
C TYR A 65 -0.45 -9.63 2.56
N GLU A 66 0.64 -9.97 3.23
CA GLU A 66 0.76 -11.22 4.00
C GLU A 66 -0.24 -11.27 5.15
N THR A 67 -0.50 -10.13 5.81
CA THR A 67 -1.52 -10.02 6.86
C THR A 67 -2.91 -10.26 6.29
N LEU A 68 -3.22 -9.65 5.14
CA LEU A 68 -4.45 -9.87 4.40
C LEU A 68 -4.63 -11.35 4.00
N LYS A 69 -3.58 -11.94 3.42
CA LYS A 69 -3.55 -13.36 3.04
C LYS A 69 -3.79 -14.25 4.25
N TYR A 70 -3.15 -13.94 5.38
CA TYR A 70 -3.28 -14.72 6.60
C TYR A 70 -4.73 -14.83 7.06
N PHE A 71 -5.43 -13.73 7.34
CA PHE A 71 -6.81 -13.86 7.85
C PHE A 71 -7.84 -14.27 6.80
N CYS A 72 -7.51 -14.16 5.51
CA CYS A 72 -8.34 -14.67 4.41
C CYS A 72 -8.01 -16.12 4.01
N ALA A 73 -7.01 -16.76 4.59
CA ALA A 73 -6.60 -18.11 4.21
C ALA A 73 -7.63 -19.16 4.63
N GLU A 74 -7.95 -20.07 3.71
CA GLU A 74 -8.77 -21.27 3.97
C GLU A 74 -7.92 -22.46 4.45
N LYS A 75 -6.62 -22.45 4.15
CA LYS A 75 -5.71 -23.57 4.41
C LYS A 75 -4.42 -23.09 5.10
N PRO A 76 -3.90 -23.84 6.09
CA PRO A 76 -4.54 -24.99 6.75
C PRO A 76 -5.85 -24.58 7.45
N ASP A 77 -6.66 -25.54 7.91
CA ASP A 77 -7.82 -25.17 8.73
C ASP A 77 -7.36 -24.52 10.03
N ASP A 78 -8.02 -23.43 10.44
CA ASP A 78 -7.70 -22.72 11.67
C ASP A 78 -8.97 -22.05 12.22
N PRO A 79 -9.46 -22.48 13.40
CA PRO A 79 -10.70 -21.98 13.98
C PRO A 79 -10.63 -20.49 14.37
N ASN A 80 -9.43 -19.90 14.42
CA ASN A 80 -9.24 -18.48 14.65
C ASN A 80 -9.36 -17.65 13.38
N ARG A 81 -9.28 -18.24 12.18
CA ARG A 81 -9.48 -17.53 10.90
C ARG A 81 -10.95 -17.47 10.52
N ARG A 82 -11.68 -16.56 11.15
CA ARG A 82 -13.11 -16.37 10.90
C ARG A 82 -13.33 -15.65 9.57
N ILE A 83 -14.26 -16.14 8.75
CA ILE A 83 -14.52 -15.60 7.41
C ILE A 83 -14.86 -14.09 7.42
N TYR A 84 -15.52 -13.60 8.47
CA TYR A 84 -15.88 -12.19 8.61
C TYR A 84 -14.67 -11.29 8.95
N PHE A 85 -13.47 -11.84 9.19
CA PHE A 85 -12.24 -11.05 9.26
C PHE A 85 -11.91 -10.37 7.93
N SER A 86 -12.50 -10.81 6.80
CA SER A 86 -12.46 -10.07 5.54
C SER A 86 -13.01 -8.64 5.65
N SER A 87 -13.87 -8.36 6.63
CA SER A 87 -14.30 -6.99 6.95
C SER A 87 -13.16 -6.07 7.42
N SER A 88 -12.00 -6.60 7.80
CA SER A 88 -10.81 -5.84 8.18
C SER A 88 -9.86 -5.57 7.00
N ALA A 89 -10.17 -6.04 5.80
CA ALA A 89 -9.29 -5.89 4.64
C ALA A 89 -9.15 -4.45 4.13
N GLY A 90 -10.20 -3.62 4.27
CA GLY A 90 -10.24 -2.25 3.73
C GLY A 90 -9.00 -1.42 4.07
N PRO A 91 -8.63 -1.26 5.37
CA PRO A 91 -7.43 -0.54 5.76
C PRO A 91 -6.11 -1.08 5.17
N LEU A 92 -5.96 -2.40 4.99
CA LEU A 92 -4.75 -2.98 4.40
C LEU A 92 -4.67 -2.75 2.89
N LEU A 93 -5.80 -2.93 2.19
CA LEU A 93 -5.90 -2.61 0.77
C LEU A 93 -5.69 -1.12 0.51
N ARG A 94 -6.17 -0.30 1.45
CA ARG A 94 -5.92 1.14 1.43
C ARG A 94 -4.43 1.44 1.55
N SER A 95 -3.76 0.88 2.55
CA SER A 95 -2.31 1.05 2.74
C SER A 95 -1.53 0.61 1.50
N LEU A 96 -1.86 -0.55 0.89
CA LEU A 96 -1.24 -0.98 -0.36
C LEU A 96 -1.40 0.06 -1.49
N ALA A 97 -2.58 0.68 -1.61
CA ALA A 97 -2.79 1.75 -2.58
C ALA A 97 -1.93 2.99 -2.24
N ASP A 98 -1.88 3.42 -0.97
CA ASP A 98 -1.02 4.51 -0.51
C ASP A 98 0.46 4.26 -0.86
N GLU A 99 0.94 3.00 -0.74
CA GLU A 99 2.31 2.63 -1.11
C GLU A 99 2.60 2.76 -2.61
N ILE A 100 1.63 2.43 -3.47
CA ILE A 100 1.76 2.63 -4.92
C ILE A 100 1.84 4.11 -5.24
N TYR A 101 0.97 4.95 -4.65
CA TYR A 101 1.03 6.40 -4.79
C TYR A 101 2.40 6.95 -4.40
N ALA A 102 2.90 6.55 -3.23
CA ALA A 102 4.20 6.98 -2.72
C ALA A 102 5.33 6.60 -3.68
N VAL A 103 5.41 5.33 -4.09
CA VAL A 103 6.46 4.87 -5.02
C VAL A 103 6.40 5.62 -6.34
N VAL A 104 5.24 5.67 -7.00
CA VAL A 104 5.11 6.35 -8.29
C VAL A 104 5.45 7.84 -8.19
N TYR A 105 5.05 8.50 -7.10
CA TYR A 105 5.38 9.90 -6.88
C TYR A 105 6.88 10.13 -6.62
N ILE A 106 7.52 9.24 -5.86
CA ILE A 106 8.95 9.36 -5.53
C ILE A 106 9.82 9.11 -6.77
N VAL A 107 9.49 8.09 -7.57
CA VAL A 107 10.34 7.69 -8.71
C VAL A 107 10.41 8.73 -9.83
N GLU A 108 9.47 9.67 -9.91
CA GLU A 108 9.56 10.79 -10.87
C GLU A 108 10.74 11.73 -10.60
N ASP A 109 11.14 11.91 -9.34
CA ASP A 109 12.32 12.69 -8.94
C ASP A 109 12.83 12.20 -7.59
N ILE A 110 13.57 11.08 -7.61
CA ILE A 110 14.02 10.41 -6.39
C ILE A 110 14.81 11.36 -5.48
N PRO A 111 15.84 12.10 -5.96
CA PRO A 111 16.60 13.00 -5.08
C PRO A 111 15.72 14.02 -4.36
N ALA A 112 14.83 14.72 -5.08
CA ALA A 112 14.00 15.76 -4.46
C ALA A 112 12.90 15.15 -3.57
N ARG A 113 12.25 14.08 -4.01
CA ARG A 113 11.11 13.47 -3.30
C ARG A 113 11.54 12.70 -2.05
N VAL A 114 12.69 12.03 -2.07
CA VAL A 114 13.26 11.42 -0.86
C VAL A 114 13.61 12.49 0.17
N ALA A 115 14.27 13.58 -0.26
CA ALA A 115 14.58 14.68 0.64
C ALA A 115 13.31 15.32 1.23
N SER A 116 12.29 15.54 0.42
CA SER A 116 10.98 16.05 0.84
C SER A 116 10.29 15.11 1.84
N TYR A 117 10.30 13.79 1.58
CA TYR A 117 9.71 12.78 2.48
C TYR A 117 10.29 12.87 3.89
N TYR A 118 11.61 12.84 4.02
CA TYR A 118 12.25 12.88 5.33
C TYR A 118 12.08 14.24 6.03
N ARG A 119 12.11 15.35 5.28
CA ARG A 119 11.90 16.70 5.84
C ARG A 119 10.45 16.88 6.31
N GLY A 120 9.47 16.38 5.57
CA GLY A 120 8.07 16.34 5.99
C GLY A 120 7.88 15.52 7.27
N GLY A 121 8.49 14.33 7.35
CA GLY A 121 8.47 13.51 8.56
C GLY A 121 9.16 14.16 9.77
N TRP A 122 10.22 14.93 9.55
CA TRP A 122 10.83 15.77 10.60
C TRP A 122 9.86 16.84 11.09
N ARG A 123 9.18 17.55 10.18
CA ARG A 123 8.19 18.58 10.53
C ARG A 123 7.07 18.01 11.40
N GLU A 124 6.49 16.88 10.99
CA GLU A 124 5.44 16.21 11.76
C GLU A 124 5.95 15.83 13.16
N SER A 125 7.15 15.28 13.23
CA SER A 125 7.76 14.85 14.49
C SER A 125 8.06 16.02 15.44
N ILE A 126 8.52 17.18 14.95
CA ILE A 126 8.83 18.34 15.81
C ILE A 126 7.56 19.06 16.27
N GLU A 127 6.51 19.13 15.44
CA GLU A 127 5.21 19.68 15.84
C GLU A 127 4.55 18.81 16.90
N GLU A 128 4.62 17.48 16.74
CA GLU A 128 4.13 16.54 17.74
C GLU A 128 4.93 16.61 19.05
N ASP A 129 6.26 16.71 18.99
CA ASP A 129 7.10 16.88 20.19
C ASP A 129 6.71 18.14 20.97
N ARG A 130 6.48 19.27 20.28
CA ARG A 130 6.02 20.52 20.90
C ARG A 130 4.68 20.32 21.61
N ARG A 131 3.71 19.69 20.93
CA ARG A 131 2.39 19.40 21.49
C ARG A 131 2.48 18.52 22.74
N LEU A 132 3.31 17.48 22.69
CA LEU A 132 3.48 16.55 23.81
C LEU A 132 4.20 17.21 24.99
N ARG A 133 5.20 18.06 24.75
CA ARG A 133 5.88 18.84 25.81
C ARG A 133 4.96 19.84 26.48
N GLU A 134 4.14 20.54 25.71
CA GLU A 134 3.14 21.46 26.27
C GLU A 134 2.16 20.74 27.19
N ARG A 135 1.73 19.54 26.80
CA ARG A 135 0.72 18.78 27.53
C ARG A 135 1.28 17.94 28.69
N TYR A 136 2.49 17.40 28.54
CA TYR A 136 3.03 16.37 29.43
C TYR A 136 4.44 16.69 29.97
N GLY A 137 5.00 17.87 29.69
CA GLY A 137 6.38 18.20 30.04
C GLY A 137 6.69 18.21 31.55
N GLU A 138 5.69 18.46 32.39
CA GLU A 138 5.82 18.41 33.85
C GLU A 138 5.56 17.01 34.43
N ALA A 139 5.00 16.08 33.64
CA ALA A 139 4.68 14.74 34.09
C ALA A 139 5.98 13.90 34.20
N PRO A 140 6.35 13.42 35.40
CA PRO A 140 7.60 12.68 35.60
C PRO A 140 7.74 11.45 34.68
N ASP A 141 6.63 10.73 34.48
CA ASP A 141 6.58 9.50 33.67
C ASP A 141 6.88 9.74 32.18
N TRP A 142 6.80 11.00 31.71
CA TRP A 142 7.06 11.38 30.32
C TRP A 142 8.48 11.88 30.08
N ARG A 143 9.23 12.22 31.12
CA ARG A 143 10.54 12.90 31.00
C ARG A 143 11.52 12.12 30.11
N ASP A 144 11.69 10.84 30.39
CA ASP A 144 12.63 9.98 29.66
C ASP A 144 12.25 9.81 28.19
N TRP A 145 10.95 9.70 27.89
CA TRP A 145 10.47 9.58 26.52
C TRP A 145 10.69 10.90 25.75
N LEU A 146 10.36 12.04 26.37
CA LEU A 146 10.52 13.35 25.76
C LEU A 146 12.00 13.67 25.48
N GLU A 147 12.91 13.31 26.39
CA GLU A 147 14.35 13.54 26.19
C GLU A 147 14.89 12.70 25.02
N ARG A 148 14.60 11.39 24.99
CA ARG A 148 14.99 10.54 23.85
C ARG A 148 14.41 11.02 22.52
N ASN A 149 13.16 11.49 22.53
CA ASN A 149 12.55 12.03 21.32
C ASN A 149 13.26 13.30 20.84
N ARG A 150 13.72 14.15 21.75
CA ARG A 150 14.52 15.35 21.43
C ARG A 150 15.89 15.00 20.85
N GLU A 151 16.60 14.05 21.43
CA GLU A 151 17.88 13.58 20.91
C GLU A 151 17.75 13.05 19.48
N ARG A 152 16.71 12.24 19.24
CA ARG A 152 16.36 11.74 17.89
C ARG A 152 16.07 12.89 16.93
N LEU A 153 15.25 13.86 17.33
CA LEU A 153 14.92 15.03 16.51
C LEU A 153 16.13 15.91 16.20
N GLY A 154 17.03 16.09 17.15
CA GLY A 154 18.29 16.81 16.94
C GLY A 154 19.20 16.11 15.93
N SER A 155 19.26 14.77 15.99
CA SER A 155 20.01 13.96 15.01
C SER A 155 19.41 14.10 13.59
N MET A 156 18.08 14.00 13.47
CA MET A 156 17.38 14.20 12.20
C MET A 156 17.58 15.63 11.65
N GLN A 157 17.54 16.64 12.52
CA GLN A 157 17.75 18.04 12.13
C GLN A 157 19.11 18.24 11.45
N ALA A 158 20.17 17.69 12.03
CA ALA A 158 21.53 17.77 11.50
C ALA A 158 21.67 16.99 10.18
N GLU A 159 21.12 15.77 10.11
CA GLU A 159 21.13 14.94 8.92
C GLU A 159 20.40 15.57 7.73
N LEU A 160 19.23 16.15 7.97
CA LEU A 160 18.36 16.74 6.95
C LEU A 160 18.67 18.20 6.62
N LYS A 161 19.74 18.75 7.22
CA LYS A 161 20.19 20.13 7.05
C LYS A 161 19.06 21.14 7.25
N ILE A 162 18.26 20.94 8.29
CA ILE A 162 17.20 21.88 8.67
C ILE A 162 17.85 23.17 9.14
N THR A 163 17.41 24.30 8.58
CA THR A 163 17.95 25.62 8.92
C THR A 163 17.43 26.14 10.26
N GLU A 164 18.12 27.11 10.85
CA GLU A 164 17.63 27.78 12.08
C GLU A 164 16.25 28.43 11.87
N ALA A 165 16.00 28.99 10.69
CA ALA A 165 14.71 29.57 10.33
C ALA A 165 13.59 28.52 10.30
N GLU A 166 13.86 27.35 9.71
CA GLU A 166 12.93 26.21 9.69
C GLU A 166 12.72 25.61 11.08
N LEU A 167 13.76 25.53 11.90
CA LEU A 167 13.64 25.10 13.29
C LEU A 167 12.75 26.06 14.09
N ALA A 168 12.95 27.36 13.94
CA ALA A 168 12.13 28.38 14.60
C ALA A 168 10.68 28.32 14.09
N LYS A 169 10.47 28.14 12.78
CA LYS A 169 9.17 28.07 12.13
C LYS A 169 9.04 26.80 11.25
N PRO A 170 8.66 25.64 11.83
CA PRO A 170 8.56 24.38 11.10
C PRO A 170 7.61 24.41 9.90
N ALA A 171 6.61 25.31 9.92
CA ALA A 171 5.70 25.53 8.79
C ALA A 171 6.38 26.00 7.49
N LEU A 172 7.67 26.35 7.52
CA LEU A 172 8.48 26.61 6.31
C LEU A 172 8.87 25.32 5.58
N VAL A 173 8.81 24.17 6.25
CA VAL A 173 9.00 22.84 5.64
C VAL A 173 7.64 22.32 5.21
N GLU A 174 7.50 21.78 4.01
CA GLU A 174 6.23 21.19 3.56
C GLU A 174 5.96 19.85 4.25
N TYR A 175 4.69 19.49 4.42
CA TYR A 175 4.32 18.12 4.82
C TYR A 175 4.55 17.16 3.66
N TRP A 176 4.67 15.87 3.97
CA TRP A 176 4.52 14.85 2.93
C TRP A 176 3.10 14.95 2.35
N PRO A 177 2.93 15.06 1.01
CA PRO A 177 1.62 15.20 0.42
C PRO A 177 0.77 13.96 0.67
N THR A 178 -0.52 14.18 0.95
CA THR A 178 -1.51 13.11 0.81
C THR A 178 -1.63 12.70 -0.65
N PRO A 179 -2.11 11.50 -0.98
CA PRO A 179 -2.27 11.06 -2.37
C PRO A 179 -3.09 12.00 -3.25
N ALA A 180 -4.09 12.70 -2.70
CA ALA A 180 -4.84 13.72 -3.43
C ALA A 180 -4.02 14.98 -3.79
N GLN A 181 -2.91 15.22 -3.07
CA GLN A 181 -1.99 16.33 -3.29
C GLN A 181 -0.76 15.90 -4.13
N MET A 182 -0.51 14.60 -4.29
CA MET A 182 0.57 14.09 -5.13
C MET A 182 0.26 14.41 -6.59
N LYS A 183 1.16 15.18 -7.21
CA LYS A 183 1.07 15.59 -8.61
C LYS A 183 2.36 15.25 -9.32
N GLY A 184 2.23 14.60 -10.46
CA GLY A 184 3.35 14.22 -11.30
C GLY A 184 3.20 14.67 -12.75
N SER A 185 3.83 13.91 -13.65
CA SER A 185 3.60 13.99 -15.09
C SER A 185 2.12 13.74 -15.46
N ASP A 186 1.72 14.06 -16.69
CA ASP A 186 0.35 13.81 -17.17
C ASP A 186 -0.03 12.33 -17.09
N GLU A 187 0.91 11.43 -17.39
CA GLU A 187 0.75 9.99 -17.30
C GLU A 187 0.55 9.54 -15.84
N THR A 188 1.39 10.02 -14.92
CA THR A 188 1.24 9.74 -13.49
C THR A 188 -0.07 10.28 -12.93
N ASN A 189 -0.47 11.50 -13.31
CA ASN A 189 -1.73 12.08 -12.87
C ASN A 189 -2.94 11.30 -13.42
N ALA A 190 -2.85 10.78 -14.65
CA ALA A 190 -3.87 9.90 -15.21
C ALA A 190 -3.96 8.59 -14.43
N PHE A 191 -2.81 8.01 -14.08
CA PHE A 191 -2.75 6.81 -13.26
C PHE A 191 -3.31 7.03 -11.85
N PHE A 192 -2.95 8.11 -11.19
CA PHE A 192 -3.50 8.49 -9.89
C PHE A 192 -5.02 8.64 -9.93
N ARG A 193 -5.59 9.26 -10.96
CA ARG A 193 -7.06 9.30 -11.11
C ARG A 193 -7.68 7.91 -11.24
N TYR A 194 -7.03 7.00 -11.96
CA TYR A 194 -7.49 5.61 -12.08
C TYR A 194 -7.44 4.89 -10.72
N LEU A 195 -6.30 4.95 -10.02
CA LEU A 195 -6.15 4.36 -8.69
C LEU A 195 -7.16 4.95 -7.71
N ASP A 196 -7.42 6.26 -7.77
CA ASP A 196 -8.40 6.92 -6.94
C ASP A 196 -9.81 6.32 -7.14
N ALA A 197 -10.24 6.29 -8.40
CA ALA A 197 -11.58 5.91 -8.79
C ALA A 197 -11.91 4.45 -8.44
N TRP A 198 -10.97 3.54 -8.69
CA TRP A 198 -11.19 2.10 -8.64
C TRP A 198 -10.77 1.40 -7.35
N PHE A 199 -9.81 1.95 -6.61
CA PHE A 199 -9.28 1.31 -5.41
C PHE A 199 -9.35 2.23 -4.20
N TYR A 200 -8.64 3.34 -4.27
CA TYR A 200 -8.33 4.20 -3.14
C TYR A 200 -9.58 4.74 -2.45
N ARG A 201 -10.55 5.27 -3.19
CA ARG A 201 -11.73 5.93 -2.65
C ARG A 201 -12.59 4.95 -1.85
N GLN A 202 -12.82 3.75 -2.37
CA GLN A 202 -13.60 2.72 -1.68
C GLN A 202 -12.92 2.29 -0.38
N PHE A 203 -11.62 2.00 -0.42
CA PHE A 203 -10.88 1.56 0.77
C PHE A 203 -10.68 2.70 1.79
N SER A 204 -10.61 3.95 1.32
CA SER A 204 -10.64 5.15 2.17
C SER A 204 -11.93 5.24 2.97
N GLN A 205 -13.08 5.11 2.29
CA GLN A 205 -14.39 5.16 2.93
C GLN A 205 -14.52 4.08 4.01
N GLN A 206 -14.01 2.88 3.73
CA GLN A 206 -13.94 1.77 4.66
C GLN A 206 -13.06 2.05 5.89
N SER A 207 -11.94 2.75 5.70
CA SER A 207 -11.00 3.09 6.78
C SER A 207 -11.51 4.21 7.66
N HIS A 208 -12.17 5.21 7.07
CA HIS A 208 -12.78 6.33 7.79
C HIS A 208 -14.19 6.04 8.33
N LEU A 209 -14.73 4.84 8.09
CA LEU A 209 -16.08 4.46 8.50
C LEU A 209 -17.16 5.46 8.03
N SER A 210 -16.99 6.05 6.84
CA SER A 210 -18.08 6.79 6.21
C SER A 210 -19.27 5.87 6.00
N TYR A 211 -20.49 6.40 5.87
CA TYR A 211 -21.68 5.54 5.78
C TYR A 211 -21.56 4.43 4.72
N PRO A 212 -21.15 4.68 3.46
CA PRO A 212 -20.95 3.61 2.47
C PRO A 212 -19.84 2.62 2.88
N GLY A 213 -18.75 3.10 3.49
CA GLY A 213 -17.65 2.26 3.93
C GLY A 213 -18.02 1.36 5.13
N LEU A 214 -18.73 1.92 6.11
CA LEU A 214 -19.26 1.18 7.24
C LEU A 214 -20.29 0.15 6.79
N ALA A 215 -21.19 0.52 5.86
CA ALA A 215 -22.15 -0.42 5.29
C ALA A 215 -21.44 -1.58 4.56
N ALA A 216 -20.45 -1.29 3.71
CA ALA A 216 -19.69 -2.31 2.99
C ALA A 216 -18.97 -3.31 3.90
N ARG A 217 -18.40 -2.83 5.03
CA ARG A 217 -17.71 -3.70 6.01
C ARG A 217 -18.66 -4.39 6.99
N GLY A 218 -19.75 -3.72 7.32
CA GLY A 218 -20.51 -3.94 8.54
C GLY A 218 -21.92 -4.50 8.34
N ALA A 219 -22.57 -4.24 7.19
CA ALA A 219 -23.98 -4.55 7.00
C ALA A 219 -24.27 -6.06 7.17
N ASN A 220 -23.33 -6.92 6.76
CA ASN A 220 -23.52 -8.37 6.86
C ASN A 220 -23.52 -8.90 8.31
N PHE A 221 -23.00 -8.14 9.29
CA PHE A 221 -23.13 -8.48 10.71
C PHE A 221 -24.57 -8.34 11.23
N LEU A 222 -25.37 -7.45 10.62
CA LEU A 222 -26.76 -7.20 11.02
C LEU A 222 -27.75 -8.24 10.49
N ARG A 223 -27.33 -9.09 9.55
CA ARG A 223 -28.18 -10.16 8.98
C ARG A 223 -28.39 -11.27 10.01
N LYS A 224 -29.57 -11.90 9.99
CA LYS A 224 -29.89 -13.01 10.90
C LYS A 224 -28.95 -14.20 10.66
N PRO A 225 -28.65 -15.03 11.67
CA PRO A 225 -27.79 -16.20 11.51
C PRO A 225 -28.28 -17.22 10.48
N ASP A 226 -29.59 -17.33 10.28
CA ASP A 226 -30.26 -18.25 9.36
C ASP A 226 -30.47 -17.67 7.95
N ASP A 227 -29.97 -16.47 7.67
CA ASP A 227 -30.07 -15.86 6.35
C ASP A 227 -29.21 -16.66 5.33
N PRO A 228 -29.82 -17.26 4.29
CA PRO A 228 -29.14 -18.18 3.37
C PRO A 228 -28.06 -17.53 2.50
N VAL A 229 -28.01 -16.19 2.39
CA VAL A 229 -26.97 -15.49 1.61
C VAL A 229 -25.82 -14.95 2.47
N LYS A 230 -25.95 -14.98 3.81
CA LYS A 230 -25.00 -14.35 4.74
C LYS A 230 -23.58 -14.89 4.57
N GLU A 231 -23.43 -16.20 4.46
CA GLU A 231 -22.12 -16.84 4.24
C GLU A 231 -21.55 -16.51 2.86
N GLY A 232 -22.39 -16.55 1.82
CA GLY A 232 -22.00 -16.18 0.45
C GLY A 232 -21.46 -14.75 0.34
N ILE A 233 -22.05 -13.80 1.06
CA ILE A 233 -21.55 -12.41 1.12
C ILE A 233 -20.15 -12.38 1.74
N TRP A 234 -19.89 -13.13 2.81
CA TRP A 234 -18.56 -13.19 3.42
C TRP A 234 -17.52 -13.87 2.53
N LEU A 235 -17.91 -14.93 1.82
CA LEU A 235 -17.07 -15.62 0.83
C LEU A 235 -16.66 -14.67 -0.30
N LYS A 236 -17.64 -13.93 -0.85
CA LYS A 236 -17.37 -12.92 -1.87
C LYS A 236 -16.45 -11.80 -1.34
N ALA A 237 -16.74 -11.25 -0.16
CA ALA A 237 -15.92 -10.20 0.45
C ALA A 237 -14.47 -10.66 0.67
N ARG A 238 -14.27 -11.92 1.12
CA ARG A 238 -12.95 -12.53 1.28
C ARG A 238 -12.23 -12.68 -0.06
N SER A 239 -12.91 -13.21 -1.07
CA SER A 239 -12.37 -13.38 -2.42
C SER A 239 -11.95 -12.04 -3.03
N ASP A 240 -12.80 -11.02 -2.95
CA ASP A 240 -12.52 -9.69 -3.47
C ASP A 240 -11.35 -9.04 -2.74
N ALA A 241 -11.28 -9.20 -1.42
CA ALA A 241 -10.19 -8.69 -0.62
C ALA A 241 -8.85 -9.28 -1.07
N VAL A 242 -8.76 -10.61 -1.22
CA VAL A 242 -7.54 -11.27 -1.69
C VAL A 242 -7.20 -10.88 -3.14
N GLY A 243 -8.20 -10.85 -4.03
CA GLY A 243 -8.02 -10.44 -5.42
C GLY A 243 -7.44 -9.03 -5.55
N HIS A 244 -8.03 -8.05 -4.87
CA HIS A 244 -7.49 -6.68 -4.83
C HIS A 244 -6.10 -6.62 -4.21
N GLY A 245 -5.84 -7.38 -3.15
CA GLY A 245 -4.52 -7.44 -2.51
C GLY A 245 -3.43 -7.94 -3.46
N VAL A 246 -3.74 -8.99 -4.22
CA VAL A 246 -2.85 -9.53 -5.26
C VAL A 246 -2.59 -8.50 -6.36
N ILE A 247 -3.63 -7.84 -6.87
CA ILE A 247 -3.53 -6.84 -7.94
C ILE A 247 -2.70 -5.63 -7.48
N LEU A 248 -2.97 -5.11 -6.28
CA LEU A 248 -2.27 -3.95 -5.74
C LEU A 248 -0.80 -4.28 -5.41
N LEU A 249 -0.51 -5.46 -4.85
CA LEU A 249 0.87 -5.85 -4.62
C LEU A 249 1.62 -6.05 -5.95
N LEU A 250 1.01 -6.68 -6.95
CA LEU A 250 1.63 -6.84 -8.27
C LEU A 250 1.88 -5.49 -8.94
N ALA A 251 0.93 -4.56 -8.85
CA ALA A 251 1.07 -3.18 -9.28
C ALA A 251 2.31 -2.51 -8.64
N TYR A 252 2.38 -2.53 -7.31
CA TYR A 252 3.52 -2.02 -6.56
C TYR A 252 4.86 -2.64 -7.02
N LEU A 253 4.93 -3.98 -7.10
CA LEU A 253 6.14 -4.68 -7.52
C LEU A 253 6.49 -4.36 -8.97
N THR A 254 5.51 -4.15 -9.85
CA THR A 254 5.76 -3.78 -11.24
C THR A 254 6.40 -2.40 -11.34
N GLU A 255 5.97 -1.41 -10.54
CA GLU A 255 6.61 -0.09 -10.49
C GLU A 255 8.08 -0.20 -10.10
N ILE A 256 8.35 -0.87 -8.97
CA ILE A 256 9.70 -1.03 -8.43
C ILE A 256 10.61 -1.72 -9.44
N ASN A 257 10.18 -2.86 -9.97
CA ASN A 257 10.99 -3.67 -10.89
C ASN A 257 11.18 -3.00 -12.25
N SER A 258 10.19 -2.26 -12.73
CA SER A 258 10.29 -1.58 -14.03
C SER A 258 11.19 -0.35 -13.95
N TYR A 259 11.11 0.40 -12.85
CA TYR A 259 11.89 1.62 -12.67
C TYR A 259 13.36 1.34 -12.36
N PHE A 260 13.65 0.41 -11.45
CA PHE A 260 15.03 0.06 -11.10
C PHE A 260 15.66 -1.02 -11.99
N GLU A 261 14.92 -1.49 -13.00
CA GLU A 261 15.40 -2.44 -14.01
C GLU A 261 15.98 -3.74 -13.43
N PHE A 262 15.35 -4.26 -12.37
CA PHE A 262 15.82 -5.46 -11.67
C PHE A 262 15.73 -6.77 -12.47
N GLY A 263 15.34 -6.72 -13.75
CA GLY A 263 15.27 -7.89 -14.63
C GLY A 263 14.13 -8.86 -14.27
N LEU A 264 13.07 -8.38 -13.62
CA LEU A 264 11.92 -9.20 -13.19
C LEU A 264 10.64 -8.92 -14.00
N ARG A 265 10.74 -8.19 -15.12
CA ARG A 265 9.59 -7.78 -15.96
C ARG A 265 8.80 -8.97 -16.51
N ASP A 266 9.46 -10.03 -16.98
CA ASP A 266 8.77 -11.22 -17.49
C ASP A 266 7.89 -11.90 -16.44
N ARG A 267 8.33 -11.92 -15.18
CA ARG A 267 7.56 -12.47 -14.06
C ARG A 267 6.34 -11.61 -13.75
N CYS A 268 6.49 -10.29 -13.81
CA CYS A 268 5.36 -9.37 -13.69
C CYS A 268 4.37 -9.56 -14.85
N ALA A 269 4.86 -9.65 -16.09
CA ALA A 269 4.03 -9.84 -17.28
C ALA A 269 3.23 -11.16 -17.23
N TYR A 270 3.87 -12.25 -16.81
CA TYR A 270 3.19 -13.53 -16.59
C TYR A 270 2.02 -13.39 -15.60
N LEU A 271 2.25 -12.73 -14.46
CA LEU A 271 1.23 -12.53 -13.44
C LEU A 271 0.08 -11.62 -13.90
N TRP A 272 0.39 -10.57 -14.66
CA TRP A 272 -0.65 -9.72 -15.24
C TRP A 272 -1.51 -10.46 -16.26
N GLY A 273 -0.89 -11.29 -17.11
CA GLY A 273 -1.60 -12.15 -18.05
C GLY A 273 -2.56 -13.08 -17.32
N LEU A 274 -2.07 -13.79 -16.31
CA LEU A 274 -2.90 -14.67 -15.50
C LEU A 274 -4.05 -13.92 -14.82
N LEU A 275 -3.78 -12.80 -14.13
CA LEU A 275 -4.82 -12.07 -13.41
C LEU A 275 -5.86 -11.43 -14.33
N GLY A 276 -5.45 -10.99 -15.52
CA GLY A 276 -6.35 -10.40 -16.52
C GLY A 276 -7.45 -11.35 -16.99
N GLU A 277 -7.22 -12.67 -16.93
CA GLU A 277 -8.22 -13.68 -17.28
C GLU A 277 -9.35 -13.79 -16.23
N TYR A 278 -9.06 -13.48 -14.97
CA TYR A 278 -10.00 -13.67 -13.85
C TYR A 278 -10.58 -12.36 -13.32
N PHE A 279 -9.85 -11.25 -13.47
CA PHE A 279 -10.23 -9.96 -12.90
C PHE A 279 -10.20 -8.87 -13.98
N GLY A 280 -11.38 -8.40 -14.39
CA GLY A 280 -11.50 -7.32 -15.37
C GLY A 280 -10.70 -6.07 -14.99
N VAL A 281 -10.73 -5.69 -13.70
CA VAL A 281 -9.94 -4.55 -13.20
C VAL A 281 -8.43 -4.78 -13.32
N ALA A 282 -7.94 -6.02 -13.28
CA ALA A 282 -6.52 -6.32 -13.51
C ALA A 282 -6.16 -6.14 -14.99
N ALA A 283 -7.02 -6.60 -15.90
CA ALA A 283 -6.84 -6.41 -17.34
C ALA A 283 -6.84 -4.92 -17.72
N GLU A 284 -7.81 -4.15 -17.22
CA GLU A 284 -7.90 -2.70 -17.44
C GLU A 284 -6.67 -1.97 -16.89
N LEU A 285 -6.26 -2.28 -15.66
CA LEU A 285 -5.10 -1.67 -15.03
C LEU A 285 -3.78 -2.01 -15.76
N HIS A 286 -3.66 -3.25 -16.23
CA HIS A 286 -2.54 -3.65 -17.07
C HIS A 286 -2.52 -2.86 -18.38
N GLU A 287 -3.64 -2.78 -19.10
CA GLU A 287 -3.74 -2.02 -20.34
C GLU A 287 -3.44 -0.52 -20.15
N ALA A 288 -4.03 0.08 -19.11
CA ALA A 288 -3.93 1.51 -18.84
C ALA A 288 -2.52 1.96 -18.44
N ARG A 289 -1.67 1.07 -17.91
CA ARG A 289 -0.34 1.43 -17.38
C ARG A 289 0.73 0.37 -17.59
N TYR A 290 0.54 -0.81 -17.01
CA TYR A 290 1.65 -1.76 -16.86
C TYR A 290 2.09 -2.39 -18.18
N ALA A 291 1.21 -2.49 -19.16
CA ALA A 291 1.57 -2.97 -20.50
C ALA A 291 2.65 -2.09 -21.15
N ALA A 292 2.67 -0.78 -20.91
CA ALA A 292 3.70 0.11 -21.43
C ALA A 292 5.02 -0.06 -20.67
N LEU A 293 4.96 -0.13 -19.33
CA LEU A 293 6.13 -0.31 -18.47
C LEU A 293 6.84 -1.64 -18.73
N LEU A 294 6.09 -2.71 -18.97
CA LEU A 294 6.61 -4.06 -19.20
C LEU A 294 7.11 -4.29 -20.63
N ARG A 295 6.70 -3.44 -21.58
CA ARG A 295 7.17 -3.49 -22.98
C ARG A 295 8.49 -2.77 -23.21
N LYS A 296 8.96 -1.94 -22.28
CA LYS A 296 10.25 -1.26 -22.38
C LYS A 296 11.38 -2.29 -22.32
N ASP A 297 11.71 -2.92 -23.45
CA ASP A 297 12.98 -3.59 -23.76
C ASP A 297 13.10 -3.81 -25.28
N ARG A 298 13.52 -2.75 -26.01
CA ARG A 298 14.26 -2.78 -27.30
C ARG A 298 14.98 -1.44 -27.53
N SER A 299 16.02 -1.16 -26.75
CA SER A 299 17.11 -0.26 -27.17
C SER A 299 18.40 -0.67 -26.49
#